data_AF-A0A914P8M8-F1
#
_entry.id   AF-A0A914P8M8-F1
#
_cell.length_a   1.000
_cell.length_b   1.000
_cell.length_c   1.000
_cell.angle_alpha   90.00
_cell.angle_beta   90.00
_cell.angle_gamma   90.00
#
_symmetry.space_group_name_H-M   'P 1'
#
loop_
_entity.id
_entity.type
_entity.pdbx_description
1 polymer ?
#
loop_
_entity_poly.entity_id
_entity_poly.type
_entity_poly.pdbx_seq_one_letter_code
_entity_poly.pdbx_strand_id
1 'polypeptide(L)'
;MSLSTIPIEDCKKLGGILFTRYKVTGTRVIISNGNVTNINGIEIKNFGSHTNVSIIPYITVAAGVGMTKNEVENIVQRLRECFCDVKNRTGI
;
A
#
# COMPACT_ATOMS: atom_id res chain seq x y z
N MET A 1 -10.31 4.68 -9.05
CA MET A 1 -9.47 3.47 -9.17
C MET A 1 -9.26 2.90 -7.78
N SER A 2 -9.34 1.57 -7.62
CA SER A 2 -9.21 0.88 -6.33
C SER A 2 -8.03 -0.08 -6.38
N LEU A 3 -7.42 -0.40 -5.24
CA LEU A 3 -6.43 -1.46 -5.15
C LEU A 3 -7.00 -2.84 -5.52
N SER A 4 -8.33 -3.02 -5.38
CA SER A 4 -9.01 -4.24 -5.80
C SER A 4 -9.00 -4.48 -7.32
N THR A 5 -8.77 -3.43 -8.13
CA THR A 5 -8.75 -3.55 -9.60
C THR A 5 -7.33 -3.74 -10.15
N ILE A 6 -6.29 -3.68 -9.30
CA ILE A 6 -4.89 -3.86 -9.70
C ILE A 6 -4.49 -5.32 -9.38
N PRO A 7 -3.77 -6.02 -10.28
CA PRO A 7 -3.25 -7.35 -9.99
C PRO A 7 -2.43 -7.37 -8.68
N ILE A 8 -2.54 -8.45 -7.91
CA ILE A 8 -1.92 -8.56 -6.58
C ILE A 8 -0.39 -8.34 -6.64
N GLU A 9 0.26 -8.85 -7.68
CA GLU A 9 1.71 -8.69 -7.86
C GLU A 9 2.11 -7.22 -8.10
N ASP A 10 1.26 -6.44 -8.75
CA ASP A 10 1.51 -5.02 -8.95
C ASP A 10 1.13 -4.19 -7.71
N CYS A 11 0.14 -4.65 -6.94
CA CYS A 11 -0.13 -4.10 -5.60
C CYS A 11 1.07 -4.26 -4.66
N LYS A 12 1.76 -5.41 -4.68
CA LYS A 12 2.98 -5.62 -3.87
C LYS A 12 4.06 -4.60 -4.23
N LYS A 13 4.23 -4.33 -5.53
CA LYS A 13 5.23 -3.35 -6.03
C LYS A 13 4.84 -1.91 -5.72
N LEU A 14 3.55 -1.59 -5.57
CA LEU A 14 3.07 -0.23 -5.33
C LEU A 14 3.77 0.44 -4.14
N GLY A 15 3.94 -0.29 -3.03
CA GLY A 15 4.66 0.24 -1.86
C GLY A 15 6.11 0.63 -2.19
N GLY A 16 6.80 -0.21 -2.96
CA GLY A 16 8.15 0.09 -3.45
C GLY A 16 8.19 1.26 -4.42
N ILE A 17 7.19 1.40 -5.32
CA ILE A 17 7.09 2.51 -6.27
C ILE A 17 6.87 3.85 -5.53
N LEU A 18 5.95 3.87 -4.56
CA LEU A 18 5.67 5.04 -3.73
C LEU A 18 6.93 5.52 -3.00
N PHE A 19 7.68 4.60 -2.41
CA PHE A 19 8.93 4.91 -1.72
C PHE A 19 10.02 5.40 -2.68
N THR A 20 10.33 4.62 -3.72
CA THR A 20 11.51 4.85 -4.56
C THR A 20 11.33 6.00 -5.55
N ARG A 21 10.16 6.11 -6.20
CA ARG A 21 9.89 7.07 -7.28
C ARG A 21 9.21 8.32 -6.79
N TYR A 22 8.21 8.17 -5.93
CA TYR A 22 7.39 9.30 -5.43
C TYR A 22 7.87 9.86 -4.09
N LYS A 23 8.91 9.27 -3.50
CA LYS A 23 9.50 9.72 -2.22
C LYS A 23 8.46 9.84 -1.09
N VAL A 24 7.49 8.94 -1.08
CA VAL A 24 6.47 8.84 -0.02
C VAL A 24 6.94 7.82 1.00
N THR A 25 7.08 8.24 2.26
CA THR A 25 7.49 7.40 3.38
C THR A 25 6.33 7.17 4.35
N GLY A 26 6.40 6.10 5.15
CA GLY A 26 5.41 5.81 6.21
C GLY A 26 4.09 5.20 5.72
N THR A 27 3.90 5.06 4.41
CA THR A 27 2.76 4.32 3.85
C THR A 27 2.99 2.82 3.97
N ARG A 28 1.89 2.07 4.19
CA ARG A 28 1.92 0.60 4.14
C ARG A 28 0.86 0.12 3.16
N VAL A 29 1.27 -0.69 2.19
CA VAL A 29 0.35 -1.40 1.30
C VAL A 29 0.11 -2.78 1.89
N ILE A 30 -1.14 -3.06 2.27
CA ILE A 30 -1.54 -4.30 2.93
C ILE A 30 -2.30 -5.16 1.95
N ILE A 31 -1.89 -6.43 1.84
CA ILE A 31 -2.50 -7.43 0.98
C ILE A 31 -2.89 -8.62 1.86
N SER A 32 -4.18 -8.86 1.99
CA SER A 32 -4.76 -9.91 2.82
C SER A 32 -5.37 -11.00 1.93
N ASN A 33 -4.52 -11.76 1.24
CA ASN A 33 -4.90 -12.79 0.26
C ASN A 33 -4.66 -14.23 0.77
N GLY A 34 -4.44 -14.40 2.07
CA GLY A 34 -4.16 -15.68 2.72
C GLY A 34 -2.69 -16.00 2.94
N ASN A 35 -1.76 -15.12 2.56
CA ASN A 35 -0.32 -15.36 2.73
C ASN A 35 0.05 -15.58 4.21
N VAL A 36 0.93 -16.55 4.46
CA VAL A 36 1.45 -16.84 5.80
C VAL A 36 2.86 -16.26 5.95
N THR A 37 3.09 -15.52 7.02
CA THR A 37 4.42 -15.03 7.42
C THR A 37 4.83 -15.75 8.70
N ASN A 38 6.00 -16.38 8.71
CA ASN A 38 6.53 -16.98 9.92
C ASN A 38 7.37 -15.94 10.69
N ILE A 39 7.04 -15.72 11.96
CA ILE A 39 7.80 -14.85 12.87
C ILE A 39 8.12 -15.66 14.12
N ASN A 40 9.41 -15.96 14.32
CA ASN A 40 9.89 -16.74 15.47
C ASN A 40 9.13 -18.07 15.69
N GLY A 41 8.84 -18.80 14.59
CA GLY A 41 8.12 -20.07 14.65
C GLY A 41 6.60 -19.93 14.71
N ILE A 42 6.06 -18.71 14.81
CA ILE A 42 4.62 -18.45 14.81
C ILE A 42 4.17 -18.12 13.39
N GLU A 43 3.20 -18.87 12.90
CA GLU A 43 2.56 -18.59 11.61
C GLU A 43 1.48 -17.51 11.75
N ILE A 44 1.71 -16.38 11.10
CA ILE A 44 0.76 -15.27 11.06
C ILE A 44 0.18 -15.16 9.66
N LYS A 45 -1.11 -15.47 9.53
CA LYS A 45 -1.85 -15.30 8.28
C LYS A 45 -2.14 -13.82 8.05
N ASN A 46 -2.01 -13.38 6.80
CA ASN A 46 -2.22 -12.00 6.35
C ASN A 46 -1.45 -10.97 7.19
N PHE A 47 -0.16 -11.23 7.43
CA PHE A 47 0.66 -10.36 8.27
C PHE A 47 0.54 -8.88 7.85
N GLY A 48 0.31 -8.02 8.85
CA GLY A 48 0.07 -6.59 8.65
C GLY A 48 -1.41 -6.18 8.50
N SER A 49 -2.33 -7.11 8.23
CA SER A 49 -3.79 -6.82 8.20
C SER A 49 -4.46 -6.89 9.58
N HIS A 50 -3.79 -7.51 10.54
CA HIS A 50 -4.32 -7.78 11.88
C HIS A 50 -5.56 -8.70 11.88
N THR A 51 -5.77 -9.50 10.83
CA THR A 51 -6.86 -10.47 10.74
C THR A 51 -6.51 -11.69 9.89
N ASN A 52 -6.95 -12.88 10.32
CA ASN A 52 -6.81 -14.11 9.53
C ASN A 52 -7.80 -14.19 8.35
N VAL A 53 -8.77 -13.26 8.28
CA VAL A 53 -9.76 -13.17 7.21
C VAL A 53 -9.18 -12.41 6.02
N SER A 54 -9.32 -12.97 4.82
CA SER A 54 -8.94 -12.28 3.60
C SER A 54 -9.83 -11.07 3.38
N ILE A 55 -9.21 -9.91 3.11
CA ILE A 55 -9.91 -8.64 2.88
C ILE A 55 -9.31 -7.92 1.68
N ILE A 56 -10.04 -6.95 1.16
CA ILE A 56 -9.63 -6.14 0.02
C ILE A 56 -8.28 -5.46 0.33
N PRO A 57 -7.30 -5.45 -0.59
CA PRO A 57 -6.05 -4.73 -0.38
C PRO A 57 -6.28 -3.24 -0.12
N TYR A 58 -5.50 -2.66 0.78
CA TYR A 58 -5.65 -1.26 1.19
C TYR A 58 -4.29 -0.61 1.46
N ILE A 59 -4.29 0.72 1.50
CA ILE A 59 -3.13 1.53 1.86
C ILE A 59 -3.40 2.27 3.16
N THR A 60 -2.42 2.30 4.06
CA THR A 60 -2.50 3.10 5.28
C THR A 60 -1.65 4.36 5.14
N VAL A 61 -2.20 5.49 5.57
CA VAL A 61 -1.49 6.76 5.78
C VAL A 61 -1.89 7.24 7.18
N ALA A 62 -0.95 7.79 7.94
CA ALA A 62 -1.23 8.34 9.27
C ALA A 62 -0.75 9.79 9.36
N ALA A 63 -1.50 10.63 10.06
CA ALA A 63 -1.07 11.97 10.43
C ALA A 63 -0.42 11.92 11.82
N GLY A 64 0.91 11.91 11.83
CA GLY A 64 1.68 12.00 13.08
C GLY A 64 1.69 13.43 13.65
N VAL A 65 2.12 13.55 14.91
CA VAL A 65 2.34 14.86 15.54
C VAL A 65 3.34 15.67 14.69
N GLY A 66 2.99 16.92 14.38
CA GLY A 66 3.82 17.81 13.58
C GLY A 66 3.60 17.75 12.07
N MET A 67 2.74 16.84 11.57
CA MET A 67 2.40 16.80 10.15
C MET A 67 1.66 18.08 9.72
N THR A 68 2.09 18.65 8.60
CA THR A 68 1.56 19.89 8.04
C THR A 68 0.53 19.64 6.95
N LYS A 69 -0.35 20.63 6.69
CA LYS A 69 -1.29 20.58 5.57
C LYS A 69 -0.58 20.38 4.22
N ASN A 70 0.56 21.04 4.03
CA ASN A 70 1.35 20.92 2.81
C ASN A 70 1.86 19.48 2.60
N GLU A 71 2.27 18.78 3.65
CA GLU A 71 2.64 17.36 3.55
C GLU A 71 1.45 16.48 3.16
N VAL A 72 0.26 16.75 3.71
CA VAL A 72 -0.97 16.03 3.34
C VAL A 72 -1.28 16.23 1.85
N GLU A 73 -1.27 17.48 1.37
CA GLU A 73 -1.52 17.82 -0.03
C GLU A 73 -0.51 17.15 -0.96
N ASN A 74 0.78 17.18 -0.60
CA ASN A 74 1.85 16.52 -1.36
C ASN A 74 1.68 15.00 -1.41
N ILE A 75 1.32 14.35 -0.29
CA ILE A 75 1.09 12.90 -0.27
C ILE A 75 -0.10 12.52 -1.14
N VAL A 76 -1.22 13.25 -1.06
CA VAL A 76 -2.40 13.00 -1.89
C VAL A 76 -2.08 13.14 -3.37
N GLN A 77 -1.32 14.17 -3.76
CA GLN A 77 -0.92 14.39 -5.14
C GLN A 77 0.00 13.26 -5.65
N ARG A 78 1.04 12.90 -4.89
CA ARG A 78 1.98 11.82 -5.24
C ARG A 78 1.31 10.45 -5.30
N LEU A 79 0.34 10.18 -4.42
CA LEU A 79 -0.49 8.99 -4.48
C LEU A 79 -1.27 8.96 -5.80
N ARG A 80 -1.93 10.06 -6.17
CA ARG A 80 -2.69 10.14 -7.42
C ARG A 80 -1.80 9.86 -8.64
N GLU A 81 -0.65 10.51 -8.71
CA GLU A 81 0.32 10.31 -9.81
C GLU A 81 0.79 8.86 -9.87
N CYS A 82 1.18 8.28 -8.72
CA CYS A 82 1.61 6.89 -8.65
C CYS A 82 0.53 5.90 -9.12
N PHE A 83 -0.74 6.13 -8.77
CA PHE A 83 -1.84 5.28 -9.20
C PHE A 83 -2.09 5.40 -10.71
N CYS A 84 -2.03 6.61 -11.28
CA CYS A 84 -2.11 6.81 -12.73
C CYS A 84 -0.95 6.13 -13.48
N ASP A 85 0.26 6.20 -12.93
CA ASP A 85 1.44 5.54 -13.49
C ASP A 85 1.29 4.02 -13.52
N VAL A 86 0.84 3.43 -12.40
CA VAL A 86 0.61 1.98 -12.31
C VAL A 86 -0.49 1.56 -13.27
N LYS A 87 -1.60 2.30 -13.32
CA LYS A 87 -2.69 2.09 -14.28
C LYS A 87 -2.16 1.96 -15.72
N ASN A 88 -1.42 2.97 -16.16
CA ASN A 88 -0.92 3.05 -17.53
C ASN A 88 0.01 1.88 -17.88
N ARG A 89 0.74 1.33 -16.89
CA ARG A 89 1.62 0.17 -17.08
C ARG A 89 0.87 -1.16 -17.06
N THR A 90 -0.20 -1.26 -16.29
CA THR A 90 -0.99 -2.50 -16.17
C THR A 90 -2.04 -2.63 -17.27
N GLY A 91 -2.31 -1.58 -18.06
CA GLY A 91 -3.27 -1.61 -19.18
C GLY A 91 -4.73 -1.70 -18.75
N ILE A 92 -5.05 -1.21 -17.54
CA ILE A 92 -6.38 -1.21 -16.91
C ILE A 92 -6.93 0.22 -16.92
#